data_AF-A0A4Q0T3J0-F1
#
_entry.id   AF-A0A4Q0T3J0-F1
#
_cell.length_a   1.000
_cell.length_b   1.000
_cell.length_c   1.000
_cell.angle_alpha   90.00
_cell.angle_beta   90.00
_cell.angle_gamma   90.00
#
_symmetry.space_group_name_H-M   'P 1'
#
loop_
_entity.id
_entity.type
_entity.pdbx_description
1 polymer ?
#
loop_
_entity_poly.entity_id
_entity_poly.type
_entity_poly.pdbx_seq_one_letter_code
_entity_poly.pdbx_strand_id
1 'polypeptide(L)'
;MSSSNALPFTTRIATWLLEHLTFGTHRDALSGDLLEELRAGRSKQWHQRQVLKAIGIELWARLRDHARPIVFSAGWNTLYPVWQFLAHGRLSQANADRWIALPWPYSSCAEIASGVAPAITFVWLGLILYLVAFPHKDRALSPVSLALGLSTSVSVLLVTTFAALQYLSHPGISLTDVGQQDFYLTFHLLTISIPLTLTLLSAILLALPRGPRLARTLRIPTASATKSTEHKAHHYLGFSLLPRRRAPQAI
;
A
#
# COMPACT_ATOMS: atom_id res chain seq x y z
N MET A 1 -8.89 -49.07 7.13
CA MET A 1 -8.24 -48.54 5.92
C MET A 1 -8.82 -47.17 5.63
N SER A 2 -8.14 -46.13 6.12
CA SER A 2 -8.58 -44.74 5.96
C SER A 2 -8.16 -44.28 4.58
N SER A 3 -9.07 -44.37 3.60
CA SER A 3 -8.85 -43.79 2.28
C SER A 3 -8.73 -42.28 2.48
N SER A 4 -7.50 -41.78 2.45
CA SER A 4 -7.17 -40.36 2.40
C SER A 4 -7.76 -39.81 1.11
N ASN A 5 -9.03 -39.39 1.18
CA ASN A 5 -9.73 -38.69 0.11
C ASN A 5 -8.99 -37.37 -0.12
N ALA A 6 -8.00 -37.42 -1.01
CA ALA A 6 -7.29 -36.25 -1.47
C ALA A 6 -8.34 -35.26 -1.99
N LEU A 7 -8.38 -34.07 -1.38
CA LEU A 7 -9.29 -33.03 -1.81
C LEU A 7 -9.05 -32.74 -3.30
N PRO A 8 -10.11 -32.44 -4.07
CA PRO A 8 -9.98 -32.05 -5.46
C PRO A 8 -9.00 -30.88 -5.58
N PHE A 9 -8.18 -30.88 -6.64
CA PHE A 9 -7.21 -29.83 -6.91
C PHE A 9 -7.82 -28.41 -6.82
N THR A 10 -9.04 -28.25 -7.31
CA THR A 10 -9.78 -26.98 -7.27
C THR A 10 -10.14 -26.52 -5.85
N THR A 11 -10.42 -27.44 -4.94
CA THR A 11 -10.65 -27.13 -3.52
C THR A 11 -9.35 -26.73 -2.85
N ARG A 12 -8.24 -27.44 -3.13
CA ARG A 12 -6.91 -27.08 -2.60
C ARG A 12 -6.47 -25.68 -3.03
N ILE A 13 -6.69 -25.31 -4.30
CA ILE A 13 -6.38 -23.94 -4.76
C ILE A 13 -7.27 -22.92 -4.05
N ALA A 14 -8.56 -23.19 -3.88
CA ALA A 14 -9.46 -22.26 -3.21
C ALA A 14 -9.05 -22.04 -1.75
N THR A 15 -8.70 -23.10 -1.02
CA THR A 15 -8.18 -23.00 0.35
C THR A 15 -6.84 -22.26 0.37
N TRP A 16 -5.92 -22.56 -0.55
CA TRP A 16 -4.65 -21.84 -0.67
C TRP A 16 -4.86 -20.33 -0.96
N LEU A 17 -5.77 -19.97 -1.87
CA LEU A 17 -6.12 -18.58 -2.16
C LEU A 17 -6.72 -17.88 -0.95
N LEU A 18 -7.66 -18.54 -0.25
CA LEU A 18 -8.22 -18.00 0.99
C LEU A 18 -7.11 -17.77 2.01
N GLU A 19 -6.21 -18.73 2.15
CA GLU A 19 -5.05 -18.65 3.03
C GLU A 19 -4.00 -17.60 2.60
N HIS A 20 -3.90 -17.23 1.35
CA HIS A 20 -2.88 -16.26 0.94
C HIS A 20 -3.45 -14.86 0.73
N LEU A 21 -4.76 -14.74 0.48
CA LEU A 21 -5.40 -13.48 0.14
C LEU A 21 -6.29 -12.90 1.25
N THR A 22 -6.72 -13.72 2.23
CA THR A 22 -7.38 -13.18 3.43
C THR A 22 -6.36 -12.92 4.52
N PHE A 23 -6.38 -11.71 5.10
CA PHE A 23 -5.50 -11.36 6.20
C PHE A 23 -6.31 -10.75 7.34
N GLY A 24 -6.30 -11.44 8.47
CA GLY A 24 -6.97 -10.98 9.68
C GLY A 24 -7.10 -12.11 10.68
N THR A 25 -7.47 -11.74 11.91
CA THR A 25 -7.68 -12.69 13.02
C THR A 25 -8.87 -13.61 12.84
N HIS A 26 -9.77 -13.32 11.90
CA HIS A 26 -10.98 -14.10 11.64
C HIS A 26 -10.82 -15.12 10.51
N ARG A 27 -9.63 -15.21 9.93
CA ARG A 27 -9.35 -16.09 8.79
C ARG A 27 -9.55 -17.56 9.14
N ASP A 28 -9.05 -17.99 10.29
CA ASP A 28 -9.09 -19.40 10.68
C ASP A 28 -10.50 -19.85 11.03
N ALA A 29 -11.31 -18.95 11.61
CA ALA A 29 -12.72 -19.19 11.86
C ALA A 29 -13.50 -19.32 10.54
N LEU A 30 -13.25 -18.43 9.56
CA LEU A 30 -13.93 -18.46 8.27
C LEU A 30 -13.52 -19.67 7.42
N SER A 31 -12.24 -20.06 7.42
CA SER A 31 -11.78 -21.23 6.69
C SER A 31 -12.31 -22.52 7.29
N GLY A 32 -12.41 -22.60 8.62
CA GLY A 32 -13.05 -23.70 9.34
C GLY A 32 -14.52 -23.87 8.98
N ASP A 33 -15.29 -22.79 9.08
CA ASP A 33 -16.74 -22.78 8.76
C ASP A 33 -17.00 -23.22 7.31
N LEU A 34 -16.21 -22.71 6.35
CA LEU A 34 -16.34 -23.08 4.94
C LEU A 34 -15.94 -24.54 4.65
N LEU A 35 -15.06 -25.15 5.46
CA LEU A 35 -14.68 -26.56 5.35
C LEU A 35 -15.70 -27.48 6.02
N GLU A 36 -16.29 -27.07 7.14
CA GLU A 36 -17.35 -27.81 7.83
C GLU A 36 -18.60 -27.91 6.95
N GLU A 37 -19.03 -26.81 6.33
CA GLU A 37 -20.15 -26.80 5.37
C GLU A 37 -19.87 -27.65 4.13
N LEU A 38 -18.62 -27.68 3.65
CA LEU A 38 -18.24 -28.56 2.55
C LEU A 38 -18.34 -30.05 2.95
N ARG A 39 -17.94 -30.39 4.18
CA ARG A 39 -18.06 -31.75 4.74
C ARG A 39 -19.51 -32.13 5.03
N ALA A 40 -20.38 -31.16 5.32
CA ALA A 40 -21.81 -31.36 5.49
C ALA A 40 -22.56 -31.66 4.16
N GLY A 41 -21.84 -31.79 3.03
CA GLY A 41 -22.40 -32.21 1.75
C GLY A 41 -22.72 -31.08 0.78
N ARG A 42 -22.27 -29.84 1.05
CA ARG A 42 -22.40 -28.74 0.09
C ARG A 42 -21.57 -28.99 -1.16
N SER A 43 -21.99 -28.41 -2.29
CA SER A 43 -21.30 -28.59 -3.55
C SER A 43 -19.95 -27.85 -3.60
N LYS A 44 -19.00 -28.39 -4.36
CA LYS A 44 -17.68 -27.76 -4.58
C LYS A 44 -17.80 -26.36 -5.18
N GLN A 45 -18.74 -26.17 -6.10
CA GLN A 45 -18.99 -24.88 -6.75
C GLN A 45 -19.53 -23.85 -5.74
N TRP A 46 -20.36 -24.28 -4.79
CA TRP A 46 -20.82 -23.41 -3.71
C TRP A 46 -19.64 -22.91 -2.87
N HIS A 47 -18.73 -23.80 -2.46
CA HIS A 47 -17.55 -23.45 -1.68
C HIS A 47 -16.64 -22.43 -2.42
N GLN A 48 -16.38 -22.64 -3.71
CA GLN A 48 -15.59 -21.70 -4.53
C GLN A 48 -16.21 -20.30 -4.59
N ARG A 49 -17.54 -20.21 -4.76
CA ARG A 49 -18.23 -18.91 -4.79
C ARG A 49 -18.11 -18.18 -3.45
N GLN A 50 -18.17 -18.91 -2.33
CA GLN A 50 -18.01 -18.30 -1.01
C GLN A 50 -16.58 -17.81 -0.76
N VAL A 51 -15.57 -18.60 -1.13
CA VAL A 51 -14.17 -18.19 -1.06
C VAL A 51 -13.92 -16.92 -1.87
N LEU A 52 -14.43 -16.85 -3.12
CA LEU A 52 -14.29 -15.66 -3.95
C LEU A 52 -15.02 -14.44 -3.37
N LYS A 53 -16.22 -14.61 -2.80
CA LYS A 53 -16.94 -13.52 -2.12
C LYS A 53 -16.17 -13.02 -0.91
N ALA A 54 -15.63 -13.91 -0.08
CA ALA A 54 -14.83 -13.53 1.08
C ALA A 54 -13.60 -12.72 0.69
N ILE A 55 -12.83 -13.20 -0.30
CA ILE A 55 -11.68 -12.49 -0.86
C ILE A 55 -12.11 -11.14 -1.43
N GLY A 56 -13.21 -11.10 -2.19
CA GLY A 56 -13.74 -9.87 -2.79
C GLY A 56 -14.16 -8.83 -1.76
N ILE A 57 -14.88 -9.23 -0.71
CA ILE A 57 -15.31 -8.34 0.37
C ILE A 57 -14.11 -7.76 1.12
N GLU A 58 -13.11 -8.59 1.43
CA GLU A 58 -11.91 -8.12 2.12
C GLU A 58 -11.07 -7.19 1.23
N LEU A 59 -10.87 -7.57 -0.04
CA LEU A 59 -10.18 -6.73 -1.01
C LEU A 59 -10.90 -5.40 -1.20
N TRP A 60 -12.23 -5.42 -1.29
CA TRP A 60 -13.05 -4.22 -1.41
C TRP A 60 -12.98 -3.34 -0.16
N ALA A 61 -13.04 -3.92 1.04
CA ALA A 61 -12.90 -3.17 2.28
C ALA A 61 -11.55 -2.47 2.35
N ARG A 62 -10.47 -3.17 1.98
CA ARG A 62 -9.13 -2.57 1.86
C ARG A 62 -9.08 -1.51 0.78
N LEU A 63 -9.63 -1.77 -0.39
CA LEU A 63 -9.62 -0.81 -1.49
C LEU A 63 -10.38 0.46 -1.08
N ARG A 64 -11.47 0.32 -0.32
CA ARG A 64 -12.24 1.43 0.25
C ARG A 64 -11.42 2.23 1.26
N ASP A 65 -10.66 1.57 2.12
CA ASP A 65 -9.74 2.26 3.05
C ASP A 65 -8.66 3.06 2.29
N HIS A 66 -8.29 2.59 1.09
CA HIS A 66 -7.36 3.25 0.18
C HIS A 66 -8.04 4.00 -0.97
N ALA A 67 -9.37 4.19 -0.93
CA ALA A 67 -10.08 4.84 -2.03
C ALA A 67 -9.72 6.32 -2.11
N ARG A 68 -9.54 6.97 -0.95
CA ARG A 68 -9.11 8.37 -0.87
C ARG A 68 -7.78 8.64 -1.58
N PRO A 69 -6.68 7.92 -1.28
CA PRO A 69 -5.42 8.14 -1.98
C PRO A 69 -5.51 7.77 -3.47
N ILE A 70 -6.27 6.74 -3.84
CA ILE A 70 -6.48 6.38 -5.25
C ILE A 70 -7.19 7.51 -6.00
N VAL A 71 -8.35 7.96 -5.51
CA VAL A 71 -9.12 9.04 -6.14
C VAL A 71 -8.31 10.34 -6.18
N PHE A 72 -7.60 10.66 -5.10
CA PHE A 72 -6.71 11.82 -5.07
C PHE A 72 -5.61 11.72 -6.13
N SER A 73 -4.89 10.59 -6.20
CA SER A 73 -3.81 10.41 -7.17
C SER A 73 -4.30 10.47 -8.62
N ALA A 74 -5.45 9.88 -8.91
CA ALA A 74 -6.08 9.92 -10.22
C ALA A 74 -6.52 11.34 -10.59
N GLY A 75 -7.18 12.05 -9.65
CA GLY A 75 -7.59 13.43 -9.83
C GLY A 75 -6.40 14.39 -9.98
N TRP A 76 -5.39 14.28 -9.11
CA TRP A 76 -4.18 15.08 -9.16
C TRP A 76 -3.48 14.95 -10.50
N ASN A 77 -3.36 13.75 -11.03
CA ASN A 77 -2.69 13.48 -12.30
C ASN A 77 -3.34 14.19 -13.51
N THR A 78 -4.65 14.50 -13.46
CA THR A 78 -5.29 15.29 -14.53
C THR A 78 -4.76 16.72 -14.63
N LEU A 79 -4.12 17.24 -13.58
CA LEU A 79 -3.50 18.57 -13.55
C LEU A 79 -2.09 18.58 -14.14
N TYR A 80 -1.51 17.41 -14.45
CA TYR A 80 -0.14 17.31 -14.93
C TYR A 80 0.13 18.11 -16.22
N PRO A 81 -0.75 18.08 -17.25
CA PRO A 81 -0.51 18.88 -18.46
C PRO A 81 -0.48 20.40 -18.19
N VAL A 82 -1.34 20.87 -17.28
CA VAL A 82 -1.39 22.28 -16.87
C VAL A 82 -0.12 22.65 -16.08
N TRP A 83 0.30 21.78 -15.16
CA TRP A 83 1.54 21.96 -14.42
C TRP A 83 2.76 22.01 -15.35
N GLN A 84 2.80 21.12 -16.32
CA GLN A 84 3.86 21.06 -17.31
C GLN A 84 3.93 22.33 -18.14
N PHE A 85 2.78 22.83 -18.62
CA PHE A 85 2.71 24.11 -19.34
C PHE A 85 3.27 25.27 -18.49
N LEU A 86 2.91 25.33 -17.21
CA LEU A 86 3.41 26.36 -16.28
C LEU A 86 4.92 26.25 -16.02
N ALA A 87 5.42 25.03 -15.83
CA ALA A 87 6.84 24.77 -15.57
C ALA A 87 7.70 25.14 -16.77
N HIS A 88 7.26 24.79 -17.99
CA HIS A 88 7.99 25.12 -19.22
C HIS A 88 7.91 26.62 -19.54
N GLY A 89 6.75 27.25 -19.38
CA GLY A 89 6.57 28.67 -19.72
C GLY A 89 7.39 29.63 -18.87
N ARG A 90 7.53 29.37 -17.56
CA ARG A 90 8.21 30.32 -16.64
C ARG A 90 9.69 30.06 -16.42
N LEU A 91 10.11 28.80 -16.34
CA LEU A 91 11.49 28.45 -15.95
C LEU A 91 12.40 28.17 -17.14
N SER A 92 11.84 27.72 -18.26
CA SER A 92 12.63 27.31 -19.43
C SER A 92 13.16 28.52 -20.18
N GLN A 93 12.31 29.49 -20.52
CA GLN A 93 12.72 30.60 -21.39
C GLN A 93 13.86 31.46 -20.80
N ALA A 94 13.85 31.71 -19.50
CA ALA A 94 14.87 32.56 -18.88
C ALA A 94 16.24 31.87 -18.73
N ASN A 95 16.28 30.53 -18.71
CA ASN A 95 17.51 29.80 -18.43
C ASN A 95 17.99 28.94 -19.60
N ALA A 96 17.14 28.62 -20.60
CA ALA A 96 17.47 27.74 -21.72
C ALA A 96 18.76 28.18 -22.43
N ASP A 97 18.90 29.48 -22.69
CA ASP A 97 20.08 30.04 -23.34
C ASP A 97 21.37 29.82 -22.53
N ARG A 98 21.27 29.79 -21.19
CA ARG A 98 22.42 29.47 -20.32
C ARG A 98 22.74 27.98 -20.30
N TRP A 99 21.74 27.10 -20.37
CA TRP A 99 21.97 25.65 -20.30
C TRP A 99 22.53 25.08 -21.60
N ILE A 100 22.12 25.61 -22.76
CA ILE A 100 22.63 25.19 -24.07
C ILE A 100 24.12 25.52 -24.23
N ALA A 101 24.59 26.58 -23.57
CA ALA A 101 25.99 26.99 -23.60
C ALA A 101 26.93 26.09 -22.77
N LEU A 102 26.42 25.15 -21.97
CA LEU A 102 27.25 24.26 -21.16
C LEU A 102 27.97 23.21 -22.04
N PRO A 103 29.25 22.92 -21.78
CA PRO A 103 29.97 21.88 -22.51
C PRO A 103 29.36 20.51 -22.22
N TRP A 104 29.43 19.63 -23.21
CA TRP A 104 29.11 18.22 -23.01
C TRP A 104 29.98 17.64 -21.87
N PRO A 105 29.44 16.83 -20.94
CA PRO A 105 28.11 16.20 -20.91
C PRO A 105 27.02 16.98 -20.16
N TYR A 106 27.34 18.17 -19.64
CA TYR A 106 26.43 18.92 -18.77
C TYR A 106 25.18 19.41 -19.49
N SER A 107 25.27 19.73 -20.79
CA SER A 107 24.10 20.06 -21.62
C SER A 107 23.09 18.92 -21.69
N SER A 108 23.54 17.68 -21.90
CA SER A 108 22.68 16.49 -21.90
C SER A 108 22.06 16.21 -20.52
N CYS A 109 22.83 16.36 -19.44
CA CYS A 109 22.30 16.24 -18.09
C CYS A 109 21.25 17.32 -17.79
N ALA A 110 21.48 18.55 -18.23
CA ALA A 110 20.54 19.66 -18.06
C ALA A 110 19.24 19.43 -18.84
N GLU A 111 19.32 18.91 -20.05
CA GLU A 111 18.16 18.54 -20.86
C GLU A 111 17.32 17.46 -20.17
N ILE A 112 17.95 16.37 -19.71
CA ILE A 112 17.27 15.30 -18.96
C ILE A 112 16.67 15.86 -17.67
N ALA A 113 17.42 16.66 -16.92
CA ALA A 113 16.95 17.28 -15.68
C ALA A 113 15.75 18.20 -15.93
N SER A 114 15.73 18.95 -17.04
CA SER A 114 14.62 19.83 -17.40
C SER A 114 13.32 19.07 -17.70
N GLY A 115 13.42 17.85 -18.24
CA GLY A 115 12.27 16.97 -18.48
C GLY A 115 11.78 16.27 -17.20
N VAL A 116 12.70 15.81 -16.34
CA VAL A 116 12.38 15.01 -15.15
C VAL A 116 12.00 15.88 -13.94
N ALA A 117 12.60 17.05 -13.77
CA ALA A 117 12.37 17.91 -12.61
C ALA A 117 10.89 18.36 -12.45
N PRO A 118 10.15 18.75 -13.52
CA PRO A 118 8.73 19.06 -13.41
C PRO A 118 7.90 17.87 -12.91
N ALA A 119 8.23 16.65 -13.33
CA ALA A 119 7.55 15.43 -12.88
C ALA A 119 7.83 15.15 -11.39
N ILE A 120 9.09 15.25 -10.95
CA ILE A 120 9.47 15.06 -9.54
C ILE A 120 8.75 16.08 -8.66
N THR A 121 8.85 17.37 -9.01
CA THR A 121 8.23 18.46 -8.23
C THR A 121 6.71 18.33 -8.18
N PHE A 122 6.08 17.87 -9.27
CA PHE A 122 4.65 17.59 -9.30
C PHE A 122 4.21 16.49 -8.34
N VAL A 123 4.95 15.38 -8.31
CA VAL A 123 4.68 14.25 -7.40
C VAL A 123 4.89 14.68 -5.95
N TRP A 124 5.97 15.40 -5.66
CA TRP A 124 6.24 15.91 -4.31
C TRP A 124 5.19 16.90 -3.84
N LEU A 125 4.76 17.82 -4.72
CA LEU A 125 3.69 18.77 -4.41
C LEU A 125 2.37 18.04 -4.15
N GLY A 126 2.02 17.04 -4.96
CA GLY A 126 0.84 16.21 -4.75
C GLY A 126 0.88 15.45 -3.42
N LEU A 127 2.04 14.90 -3.06
CA LEU A 127 2.25 14.23 -1.76
C LEU A 127 2.08 15.20 -0.59
N ILE A 128 2.73 16.37 -0.64
CA ILE A 128 2.60 17.40 0.41
C ILE A 128 1.15 17.85 0.54
N LEU A 129 0.49 18.17 -0.58
CA LEU A 129 -0.90 18.61 -0.59
C LEU A 129 -1.83 17.55 -0.01
N TYR A 130 -1.62 16.27 -0.36
CA TYR A 130 -2.39 15.17 0.21
C TYR A 130 -2.23 15.09 1.73
N LEU A 131 -1.00 15.18 2.24
CA LEU A 131 -0.73 15.11 3.67
C LEU A 131 -1.35 16.28 4.45
N VAL A 132 -1.35 17.48 3.85
CA VAL A 132 -1.97 18.68 4.43
C VAL A 132 -3.50 18.61 4.38
N ALA A 133 -4.07 18.12 3.26
CA ALA A 133 -5.52 18.04 3.07
C ALA A 133 -6.19 16.93 3.91
N PHE A 134 -5.45 15.86 4.21
CA PHE A 134 -5.94 14.72 4.98
C PHE A 134 -5.11 14.49 6.26
N PRO A 135 -5.13 15.45 7.21
CA PRO A 135 -4.37 15.32 8.44
C PRO A 135 -4.89 14.12 9.24
N HIS A 136 -4.00 13.18 9.55
CA HIS A 136 -4.34 12.02 10.36
C HIS A 136 -4.35 12.43 11.83
N LYS A 137 -5.55 12.56 12.41
CA LYS A 137 -5.80 13.16 13.73
C LYS A 137 -5.01 12.57 14.90
N ASP A 138 -4.50 11.34 14.78
CA ASP A 138 -3.95 10.60 15.92
C ASP A 138 -2.47 10.21 15.79
N ARG A 139 -1.75 10.66 14.75
CA ARG A 139 -0.36 10.19 14.52
C ARG A 139 0.59 11.28 14.02
N ALA A 140 1.63 11.53 14.81
CA ALA A 140 2.80 12.28 14.38
C ALA A 140 3.42 11.57 13.15
N LEU A 141 3.50 12.28 12.03
CA LEU A 141 4.18 11.79 10.84
C LEU A 141 5.68 11.64 11.16
N SER A 142 6.19 10.41 11.05
CA SER A 142 7.62 10.19 11.20
C SER A 142 8.35 10.81 10.00
N PRO A 143 9.38 11.65 10.22
CA PRO A 143 10.18 12.20 9.13
C PRO A 143 10.84 11.09 8.30
N VAL A 144 11.14 9.94 8.91
CA VAL A 144 11.69 8.76 8.22
C VAL A 144 10.68 8.19 7.21
N SER A 145 9.40 8.13 7.56
CA SER A 145 8.35 7.65 6.65
C SER A 145 8.15 8.59 5.47
N LEU A 146 8.26 9.91 5.69
CA LEU A 146 8.22 10.90 4.62
C LEU A 146 9.43 10.78 3.69
N ALA A 147 10.64 10.67 4.25
CA ALA A 147 11.87 10.49 3.47
C ALA A 147 11.82 9.20 2.65
N LEU A 148 11.32 8.11 3.22
CA LEU A 148 11.14 6.84 2.52
C LEU A 148 10.10 6.96 1.39
N GLY A 149 8.97 7.64 1.65
CA GLY A 149 7.95 7.91 0.63
C GLY A 149 8.50 8.74 -0.54
N LEU A 150 9.23 9.82 -0.23
CA LEU A 150 9.89 10.67 -1.23
C LEU A 150 10.92 9.89 -2.04
N SER A 151 11.83 9.17 -1.38
CA SER A 151 12.84 8.35 -2.04
C SER A 151 12.20 7.30 -2.94
N THR A 152 11.18 6.59 -2.46
CA THR A 152 10.52 5.55 -3.25
C THR A 152 9.80 6.16 -4.45
N SER A 153 9.19 7.33 -4.30
CA SER A 153 8.53 8.03 -5.41
C SER A 153 9.51 8.34 -6.55
N VAL A 154 10.72 8.81 -6.21
CA VAL A 154 11.78 9.11 -7.18
C VAL A 154 12.28 7.81 -7.83
N SER A 155 12.54 6.76 -7.05
CA SER A 155 12.99 5.48 -7.60
C SER A 155 11.98 4.87 -8.57
N VAL A 156 10.70 4.84 -8.21
CA VAL A 156 9.65 4.31 -9.09
C VAL A 156 9.52 5.18 -10.34
N LEU A 157 9.65 6.51 -10.23
CA LEU A 157 9.59 7.42 -11.38
C LEU A 157 10.75 7.14 -12.34
N LEU A 158 11.98 7.07 -11.82
CA LEU A 158 13.16 6.80 -12.64
C LEU A 158 13.09 5.44 -13.35
N VAL A 159 12.69 4.38 -12.63
CA VAL A 159 12.56 3.03 -13.20
C VAL A 159 11.50 3.02 -14.29
N THR A 160 10.35 3.65 -14.05
CA THR A 160 9.25 3.68 -15.03
C THR A 160 9.56 4.56 -16.24
N THR A 161 10.19 5.71 -16.06
CA THR A 161 10.69 6.54 -17.16
C THR A 161 11.73 5.81 -17.97
N PHE A 162 12.67 5.11 -17.33
CA PHE A 162 13.68 4.31 -18.03
C PHE A 162 13.03 3.15 -18.81
N ALA A 163 12.08 2.42 -18.21
CA ALA A 163 11.34 1.37 -18.88
C ALA A 163 10.55 1.89 -20.09
N ALA A 164 9.93 3.07 -19.96
CA ALA A 164 9.22 3.72 -21.06
C ALA A 164 10.18 4.14 -22.17
N LEU A 165 11.35 4.69 -21.85
CA LEU A 165 12.39 5.02 -22.82
C LEU A 165 12.89 3.77 -23.55
N GLN A 166 13.16 2.67 -22.83
CA GLN A 166 13.57 1.40 -23.45
C GLN A 166 12.48 0.83 -24.37
N TYR A 167 11.21 0.94 -23.97
CA TYR A 167 10.08 0.53 -24.79
C TYR A 167 9.96 1.36 -26.08
N LEU A 168 10.21 2.68 -25.99
CA LEU A 168 10.18 3.59 -27.14
C LEU A 168 11.41 3.44 -28.05
N SER A 169 12.58 3.08 -27.48
CA SER A 169 13.81 2.80 -28.22
C SER A 169 13.77 1.49 -29.02
N HIS A 170 12.61 0.83 -29.14
CA HIS A 170 12.49 -0.35 -29.99
C HIS A 170 12.86 -0.01 -31.45
N PRO A 171 13.63 -0.88 -32.14
CA PRO A 171 14.36 -0.56 -33.37
C PRO A 171 13.47 -0.18 -34.58
N GLY A 172 12.15 -0.24 -34.44
CA GLY A 172 11.21 0.25 -35.45
C GLY A 172 10.97 1.76 -35.43
N ILE A 173 11.43 2.48 -34.40
CA ILE A 173 11.21 3.93 -34.25
C ILE A 173 12.57 4.63 -34.31
N SER A 174 12.83 5.37 -35.39
CA SER A 174 14.07 6.15 -35.51
C SER A 174 14.05 7.32 -34.53
N LEU A 175 14.83 7.20 -33.44
CA LEU A 175 15.01 8.23 -32.41
C LEU A 175 15.53 9.57 -32.95
N THR A 176 16.09 9.59 -34.15
CA THR A 176 16.59 10.80 -34.81
C THR A 176 15.49 11.73 -35.32
N ASP A 177 14.27 11.23 -35.55
CA ASP A 177 13.13 12.03 -36.03
C ASP A 177 12.15 12.40 -34.91
N VAL A 178 12.34 11.89 -33.68
CA VAL A 178 11.49 12.26 -32.55
C VAL A 178 11.94 13.64 -32.06
N GLY A 179 11.39 14.68 -32.67
CA GLY A 179 11.58 16.04 -32.21
C GLY A 179 11.07 16.18 -30.77
N GLN A 180 11.64 17.13 -30.02
CA GLN A 180 11.18 17.47 -28.66
C GLN A 180 9.66 17.74 -28.60
N GLN A 181 9.04 18.11 -29.74
CA GLN A 181 7.60 18.33 -29.88
C GLN A 181 6.78 17.02 -29.94
N ASP A 182 7.32 15.94 -30.50
CA ASP A 182 6.61 14.65 -30.62
C ASP A 182 6.52 13.90 -29.29
N PHE A 183 7.48 14.15 -28.38
CA PHE A 183 7.45 13.66 -27.00
C PHE A 183 6.20 14.11 -26.22
N TYR A 184 5.51 15.15 -26.70
CA TYR A 184 4.34 15.74 -26.04
C TYR A 184 3.00 15.40 -26.70
N LEU A 185 2.98 14.53 -27.72
CA LEU A 185 1.72 14.05 -28.30
C LEU A 185 0.87 13.32 -27.25
N THR A 186 -0.45 13.45 -27.36
CA THR A 186 -1.46 12.93 -26.41
C THR A 186 -1.30 11.45 -26.04
N PHE A 187 -0.69 10.65 -26.91
CA PHE A 187 -0.39 9.24 -26.67
C PHE A 187 0.70 9.04 -25.60
N HIS A 188 1.68 9.95 -25.53
CA HIS A 188 2.68 9.97 -24.47
C HIS A 188 2.08 10.43 -23.14
N LEU A 189 1.08 11.31 -23.15
CA LEU A 189 0.42 11.75 -21.91
C LEU A 189 -0.18 10.56 -21.16
N LEU A 190 -0.84 9.62 -21.83
CA LEU A 190 -1.35 8.40 -21.18
C LEU A 190 -0.21 7.51 -20.68
N THR A 191 0.82 7.31 -21.50
CA THR A 191 1.99 6.51 -21.15
C THR A 191 2.75 7.07 -19.94
N ILE A 192 2.78 8.39 -19.78
CA ILE A 192 3.40 9.10 -18.65
C ILE A 192 2.45 9.20 -17.44
N SER A 193 1.15 9.24 -17.67
CA SER A 193 0.11 9.33 -16.63
C SER A 193 0.11 8.10 -15.71
N ILE A 194 0.29 6.90 -16.27
CA ILE A 194 0.30 5.64 -15.53
C ILE A 194 1.45 5.61 -14.50
N PRO A 195 2.72 5.84 -14.86
CA PRO A 195 3.79 5.86 -13.88
C PRO A 195 3.67 7.00 -12.88
N LEU A 196 3.16 8.18 -13.27
CA LEU A 196 2.89 9.25 -12.32
C LEU A 196 1.83 8.87 -11.27
N THR A 197 0.74 8.23 -11.68
CA THR A 197 -0.26 7.74 -10.72
C THR A 197 0.30 6.66 -9.80
N LEU A 198 1.06 5.70 -10.35
CA LEU A 198 1.66 4.62 -9.58
C LEU A 198 2.72 5.11 -8.60
N THR A 199 3.57 6.06 -9.00
CA THR A 199 4.59 6.67 -8.14
C THR A 199 3.96 7.43 -6.98
N LEU A 200 2.98 8.30 -7.28
CA LEU A 200 2.26 9.07 -6.27
C LEU A 200 1.48 8.16 -5.32
N LEU A 201 0.75 7.18 -5.86
CA LEU A 201 0.03 6.19 -5.06
C LEU A 201 0.98 5.41 -4.15
N SER A 202 2.11 4.93 -4.67
CA SER A 202 3.11 4.20 -3.88
C SER A 202 3.70 5.07 -2.77
N ALA A 203 4.02 6.33 -3.08
CA ALA A 203 4.54 7.29 -2.12
C ALA A 203 3.55 7.54 -0.98
N ILE A 204 2.27 7.74 -1.32
CA ILE A 204 1.19 7.93 -0.35
C ILE A 204 1.03 6.67 0.50
N LEU A 205 0.94 5.48 -0.11
CA LEU A 205 0.77 4.22 0.60
C LEU A 205 1.93 3.89 1.57
N LEU A 206 3.15 4.32 1.26
CA LEU A 206 4.32 4.14 2.12
C LEU A 206 4.45 5.22 3.19
N ALA A 207 4.05 6.44 2.88
CA ALA A 207 4.01 7.55 3.82
C ALA A 207 2.89 7.40 4.85
N LEU A 208 1.78 6.74 4.47
CA LEU A 208 0.71 6.43 5.41
C LEU A 208 1.26 5.51 6.51
N PRO A 209 1.10 5.88 7.78
CA PRO A 209 1.49 5.01 8.88
C PRO A 209 0.65 3.75 8.75
N ARG A 210 1.29 2.64 8.36
CA ARG A 210 0.65 1.33 8.34
C ARG A 210 -0.08 1.20 9.67
N GLY A 211 -1.39 0.97 9.60
CA GLY A 211 -2.23 0.78 10.79
C GLY A 211 -1.52 -0.18 11.76
N PRO A 212 -1.86 -0.17 13.05
CA PRO A 212 -1.21 -1.02 14.06
C PRO A 212 -1.52 -2.50 13.76
N ARG A 213 -0.91 -3.04 12.71
CA ARG A 213 -1.03 -4.41 12.27
C ARG A 213 -0.08 -5.19 13.14
N LEU A 214 -0.68 -5.90 14.09
CA LEU A 214 -0.22 -7.21 14.54
C LEU A 214 1.01 -7.27 15.46
N ALA A 215 1.52 -6.16 15.98
CA ALA A 215 2.42 -6.24 17.15
C ALA A 215 1.72 -6.75 18.43
N ARG A 216 0.39 -6.94 18.41
CA ARG A 216 -0.41 -7.39 19.56
C ARG A 216 -0.69 -8.90 19.60
N THR A 217 -0.37 -9.66 18.55
CA THR A 217 -0.70 -11.10 18.48
C THR A 217 0.54 -12.00 18.57
N LEU A 218 1.60 -11.50 19.19
CA LEU A 218 2.64 -12.34 19.78
C LEU A 218 2.80 -12.05 21.28
N ARG A 219 1.70 -11.70 21.96
CA ARG A 219 1.56 -12.17 23.33
C ARG A 219 1.28 -13.67 23.23
N ILE A 220 2.36 -14.42 23.06
CA ILE A 220 2.41 -15.82 23.48
C ILE A 220 1.80 -15.77 24.88
N PRO A 221 0.70 -16.49 25.16
CA PRO A 221 0.36 -16.81 26.53
C PRO A 221 1.58 -17.61 26.98
N THR A 222 2.53 -16.96 27.63
CA THR A 222 3.59 -17.63 28.36
C THR A 222 2.80 -18.53 29.29
N ALA A 223 2.90 -19.81 28.96
CA ALA A 223 2.14 -20.85 29.57
C ALA A 223 2.21 -20.64 31.07
N SER A 224 1.06 -20.40 31.69
CA SER A 224 0.82 -20.76 33.09
C SER A 224 0.81 -22.30 33.21
N ALA A 225 1.82 -22.95 32.63
CA ALA A 225 2.17 -24.35 32.81
C ALA A 225 3.34 -24.37 33.79
N THR A 226 3.11 -23.90 35.01
CA THR A 226 3.93 -24.16 36.19
C THR A 226 3.14 -23.70 37.41
N LYS A 227 2.24 -24.59 37.88
CA LYS A 227 1.78 -24.77 39.27
C LYS A 227 0.38 -25.40 39.28
N SER A 228 0.30 -26.67 38.88
CA SER A 228 -0.79 -27.54 39.34
C SER A 228 -0.28 -28.96 39.58
N THR A 229 0.89 -29.05 40.21
CA THR A 229 1.43 -30.27 40.81
C THR A 229 2.16 -29.88 42.10
N GLU A 230 1.48 -29.20 43.04
CA GLU A 230 1.90 -29.09 44.45
C GLU A 230 0.91 -28.28 45.29
N HIS A 231 -0.24 -28.85 45.65
CA HIS A 231 -0.85 -28.62 46.97
C HIS A 231 -1.96 -29.63 47.22
N LYS A 232 -1.53 -30.88 47.38
CA LYS A 232 -2.29 -31.91 48.05
C LYS A 232 -1.56 -32.27 49.34
N ALA A 233 -1.33 -31.29 50.21
CA ALA A 233 -1.05 -31.52 51.62
C ALA A 233 -1.07 -30.19 52.38
N HIS A 234 -1.82 -30.20 53.48
CA HIS A 234 -1.80 -29.26 54.62
C HIS A 234 -2.88 -28.16 54.68
N HIS A 235 -3.61 -28.22 55.80
CA HIS A 235 -4.46 -27.20 56.44
C HIS A 235 -5.80 -26.87 55.77
N TYR A 236 -6.99 -27.24 56.26
CA TYR A 236 -7.53 -27.20 57.64
C TYR A 236 -7.06 -25.96 58.42
N LEU A 237 -7.81 -24.85 58.40
CA LEU A 237 -8.16 -24.00 59.56
C LEU A 237 -8.59 -22.59 59.15
N GLY A 238 -9.68 -22.11 59.76
CA GLY A 238 -10.04 -20.70 59.95
C GLY A 238 -10.68 -20.03 58.73
N PHE A 239 -12.01 -19.86 58.62
CA PHE A 239 -12.86 -19.08 59.52
C PHE A 239 -12.17 -17.79 60.01
N SER A 240 -12.39 -16.70 59.27
CA SER A 240 -12.25 -15.32 59.77
C SER A 240 -13.14 -14.41 58.94
N LEU A 241 -14.28 -14.09 59.55
CA LEU A 241 -15.21 -13.03 59.19
C LEU A 241 -14.55 -11.64 59.32
N LEU A 242 -15.19 -10.66 58.66
CA LEU A 242 -15.16 -9.18 58.89
C LEU A 242 -14.31 -8.34 57.91
N PRO A 243 -14.59 -7.02 57.77
CA PRO A 243 -15.91 -6.39 57.67
C PRO A 243 -16.02 -5.32 56.56
N ARG A 244 -17.27 -5.05 56.21
CA ARG A 244 -17.80 -3.92 55.43
C ARG A 244 -17.37 -2.57 56.00
N ARG A 245 -16.54 -1.80 55.28
CA ARG A 245 -16.22 -0.40 55.62
C ARG A 245 -16.93 0.55 54.63
N ARG A 246 -17.96 1.24 55.11
CA ARG A 246 -18.51 2.47 54.50
C ARG A 246 -17.50 3.60 54.67
N ALA A 247 -17.42 4.49 53.68
CA ALA A 247 -16.86 5.82 53.86
C ALA A 247 -17.88 6.89 53.41
N PRO A 248 -17.78 8.14 53.91
CA PRO A 248 -18.88 9.07 54.03
C PRO A 248 -18.99 10.07 52.87
N GLN A 249 -20.18 10.64 52.74
CA GLN A 249 -20.46 11.84 51.96
C GLN A 249 -19.74 13.05 52.57
N ALA A 250 -19.15 13.88 51.72
CA ALA A 250 -18.78 15.24 52.04
C ALA A 250 -19.47 16.19 51.05
N ILE A 251 -19.87 17.32 51.62
CA ILE A 251 -20.81 18.36 51.19
C ILE A 251 -20.31 19.13 49.96
#